data_AF-A0A7K2MX86-F1
#
_entry.id   AF-A0A7K2MX86-F1
#
_cell.length_a   1.000
_cell.length_b   1.000
_cell.length_c   1.000
_cell.angle_alpha   90.00
_cell.angle_beta   90.00
_cell.angle_gamma   90.00
#
_symmetry.space_group_name_H-M   'P 1'
#
loop_
_entity.id
_entity.type
_entity.pdbx_description
1 polymer ?
#
loop_
_entity_poly.entity_id
_entity_poly.type
_entity_poly.pdbx_seq_one_letter_code
_entity_poly.pdbx_strand_id
1 'polypeptide(L)'
;MSTVLLLSTADTDLLAARASDAAYRIGNPTRVDVREELPGLVEGADLAVVRLLGGKRAWEDGLAALKAAGIPTVLLGGESVPDAELMAESSVPAGVVAEALRYLVEGGPDNLTQLARFLSDTVLL
;
A
#
# COMPACT_ATOMS: atom_id res chain seq x y z
N MET A 1 -3.30 11.52 13.83
CA MET A 1 -3.90 10.81 12.68
C MET A 1 -2.80 9.97 12.07
N SER A 2 -3.08 8.72 11.79
CA SER A 2 -2.16 7.80 11.13
C SER A 2 -1.96 8.20 9.67
N THR A 3 -0.72 8.12 9.19
CA THR A 3 -0.35 8.35 7.79
C THR A 3 -0.16 7.03 7.07
N VAL A 4 -0.94 6.79 6.02
CA VAL A 4 -0.80 5.60 5.17
C VAL A 4 0.07 5.93 3.96
N LEU A 5 1.16 5.20 3.76
CA LEU A 5 1.92 5.24 2.53
C LEU A 5 1.28 4.32 1.49
N LEU A 6 0.74 4.87 0.39
CA LEU A 6 0.23 4.12 -0.75
C LEU A 6 1.21 4.16 -1.92
N LEU A 7 1.76 2.99 -2.25
CA LEU A 7 2.64 2.77 -3.38
C LEU A 7 1.92 1.93 -4.44
N SER A 8 1.32 2.57 -5.43
CA SER A 8 0.54 1.87 -6.47
C SER A 8 1.07 2.13 -7.86
N THR A 9 1.18 1.07 -8.66
CA THR A 9 1.45 1.16 -10.10
C THR A 9 0.26 1.71 -10.89
N ALA A 10 -0.95 1.68 -10.32
CA ALA A 10 -2.15 2.24 -10.91
C ALA A 10 -2.36 3.70 -10.45
N ASP A 11 -2.22 4.64 -11.37
CA ASP A 11 -2.38 6.07 -11.07
C ASP A 11 -3.80 6.44 -10.61
N THR A 12 -4.79 5.64 -10.96
CA THR A 12 -6.17 5.79 -10.46
C THR A 12 -6.25 5.61 -8.95
N ASP A 13 -5.46 4.69 -8.36
CA ASP A 13 -5.43 4.50 -6.90
C ASP A 13 -4.82 5.74 -6.23
N LEU A 14 -3.74 6.28 -6.81
CA LEU A 14 -3.04 7.45 -6.30
C LEU A 14 -3.91 8.70 -6.39
N LEU A 15 -4.66 8.87 -7.48
CA LEU A 15 -5.62 9.95 -7.67
C LEU A 15 -6.78 9.83 -6.67
N ALA A 16 -7.30 8.62 -6.46
CA ALA A 16 -8.37 8.38 -5.49
C ALA A 16 -7.90 8.65 -4.05
N ALA A 17 -6.70 8.21 -3.68
CA ALA A 17 -6.12 8.48 -2.37
C ALA A 17 -5.92 9.98 -2.14
N ARG A 18 -5.44 10.72 -3.17
CA ARG A 18 -5.30 12.18 -3.11
C ARG A 18 -6.63 12.91 -2.94
N ALA A 19 -7.71 12.37 -3.50
CA ALA A 19 -9.06 12.94 -3.40
C ALA A 19 -9.84 12.44 -2.17
N SER A 20 -9.24 11.58 -1.34
CA SER A 20 -9.85 11.04 -0.12
C SER A 20 -9.74 12.00 1.07
N ASP A 21 -10.54 11.76 2.12
CA ASP A 21 -10.48 12.52 3.38
C ASP A 21 -9.46 11.91 4.39
N ALA A 22 -8.52 11.08 3.91
CA ALA A 22 -7.52 10.42 4.73
C ALA A 22 -6.09 10.95 4.47
N ALA A 23 -5.23 10.80 5.48
CA ALA A 23 -3.82 11.19 5.38
C ALA A 23 -3.01 10.14 4.60
N TYR A 24 -2.99 10.29 3.28
CA TYR A 24 -2.15 9.48 2.40
C TYR A 24 -0.86 10.20 2.02
N ARG A 25 0.25 9.45 2.11
CA ARG A 25 1.44 9.72 1.31
C ARG A 25 1.43 8.78 0.13
N ILE A 26 1.68 9.27 -1.08
CA ILE A 26 1.48 8.50 -2.31
C ILE A 26 2.75 8.46 -3.17
N GLY A 27 2.96 7.36 -3.89
CA GLY A 27 4.04 7.23 -4.87
C GLY A 27 3.73 6.14 -5.90
N ASN A 28 4.23 6.28 -7.12
CA ASN A 28 4.18 5.20 -8.10
C ASN A 28 5.52 4.46 -8.12
N PRO A 29 5.57 3.15 -7.79
CA PRO A 29 6.80 2.34 -7.79
C PRO A 29 7.64 2.43 -9.07
N THR A 30 7.01 2.69 -10.22
CA THR A 30 7.69 2.84 -11.52
C THR A 30 8.46 4.16 -11.68
N ARG A 31 8.19 5.12 -10.79
CA ARG A 31 8.73 6.49 -10.83
C ARG A 31 9.46 6.91 -9.56
N VAL A 32 9.33 6.14 -8.48
CA VAL A 32 10.01 6.37 -7.21
C VAL A 32 11.37 5.69 -7.24
N ASP A 33 12.44 6.45 -6.98
CA ASP A 33 13.75 5.87 -6.76
C ASP A 33 13.80 5.19 -5.37
N VAL A 34 14.10 3.89 -5.36
CA VAL A 34 14.10 3.07 -4.14
C VAL A 34 15.19 3.50 -3.14
N ARG A 35 16.32 4.04 -3.62
CA ARG A 35 17.46 4.41 -2.77
C ARG A 35 17.36 5.83 -2.26
N GLU A 36 16.98 6.76 -3.14
CA GLU A 36 17.03 8.19 -2.85
C GLU A 36 15.69 8.74 -2.34
N GLU A 37 14.55 8.23 -2.84
CA GLU A 37 13.24 8.82 -2.57
C GLU A 37 12.38 7.99 -1.60
N LEU A 38 12.40 6.66 -1.74
CA LEU A 38 11.60 5.78 -0.90
C LEU A 38 11.86 5.97 0.61
N PRO A 39 13.10 6.16 1.11
CA PRO A 39 13.32 6.40 2.52
C PRO A 39 12.54 7.61 3.07
N GLY A 40 12.50 8.71 2.31
CA GLY A 40 11.73 9.90 2.69
C GLY A 40 10.21 9.68 2.61
N LEU A 41 9.75 8.78 1.73
CA LEU A 41 8.35 8.36 1.69
C LEU A 41 7.97 7.44 2.86
N VAL A 42 8.90 6.64 3.36
CA VAL A 42 8.68 5.75 4.50
C VAL A 42 8.76 6.53 5.82
N GLU A 43 9.61 7.54 5.92
CA GLU A 43 9.80 8.32 7.13
C GLU A 43 8.50 8.99 7.61
N GLY A 44 8.01 8.59 8.79
CA GLY A 44 6.77 9.10 9.37
C GLY A 44 5.48 8.52 8.78
N ALA A 45 5.55 7.48 7.95
CA ALA A 45 4.40 6.65 7.64
C ALA A 45 4.19 5.60 8.75
N ASP A 46 2.94 5.40 9.16
CA ASP A 46 2.60 4.44 10.22
C ASP A 46 2.39 3.03 9.65
N LEU A 47 1.97 2.93 8.39
CA LEU A 47 1.85 1.68 7.63
C LEU A 47 1.96 1.94 6.12
N ALA A 48 2.27 0.89 5.36
CA ALA A 48 2.33 0.94 3.89
C ALA A 48 1.34 -0.02 3.23
N VAL A 49 0.82 0.39 2.08
CA VAL A 49 0.06 -0.43 1.14
C VAL A 49 0.75 -0.35 -0.21
N VAL A 50 1.15 -1.50 -0.75
CA VAL A 50 1.79 -1.61 -2.05
C VAL A 50 0.90 -2.40 -3.00
N ARG A 51 0.63 -1.83 -4.19
CA ARG A 51 -0.16 -2.47 -5.24
C ARG A 51 0.60 -2.51 -6.58
N LEU A 52 1.01 -3.72 -6.98
CA LEU A 52 1.96 -3.92 -8.09
C LEU A 52 1.33 -4.69 -9.26
N LEU A 53 1.43 -4.13 -10.47
CA LEU A 53 1.31 -4.89 -11.71
C LEU A 53 2.59 -5.70 -11.95
N GLY A 54 2.45 -6.96 -12.36
CA GLY A 54 3.58 -7.85 -12.62
C GLY A 54 4.13 -8.61 -11.40
N GLY A 55 3.45 -8.52 -10.25
CA GLY A 55 3.79 -9.28 -9.04
C GLY A 55 5.05 -8.79 -8.32
N LYS A 56 5.53 -9.58 -7.35
CA LYS A 56 6.71 -9.28 -6.50
C LYS A 56 7.94 -8.86 -7.30
N ARG A 57 8.22 -9.57 -8.40
CA ARG A 57 9.41 -9.37 -9.25
C ARG A 57 9.48 -8.00 -9.92
N ALA A 58 8.36 -7.29 -10.02
CA ALA A 58 8.31 -5.96 -10.62
C ALA A 58 9.02 -4.89 -9.76
N TRP A 59 9.19 -5.12 -8.45
CA TRP A 59 9.71 -4.10 -7.53
C TRP A 59 10.41 -4.70 -6.29
N GLU A 60 11.22 -5.75 -6.47
CA GLU A 60 11.83 -6.52 -5.38
C GLU A 60 12.65 -5.66 -4.40
N ASP A 61 13.45 -4.73 -4.93
CA ASP A 61 14.28 -3.84 -4.10
C ASP A 61 13.41 -2.94 -3.20
N GLY A 62 12.30 -2.43 -3.71
CA GLY A 62 11.37 -1.60 -2.94
C GLY A 62 10.66 -2.39 -1.84
N LEU A 63 10.25 -3.63 -2.15
CA LEU A 63 9.66 -4.54 -1.17
C LEU A 63 10.67 -4.91 -0.06
N ALA A 64 11.93 -5.16 -0.43
CA ALA A 64 13.01 -5.42 0.52
C ALA A 64 13.28 -4.20 1.42
N ALA A 65 13.26 -2.99 0.86
CA ALA A 65 13.41 -1.75 1.62
C ALA A 65 12.27 -1.52 2.62
N LEU A 66 11.02 -1.75 2.23
CA LEU A 66 9.86 -1.66 3.13
C LEU A 66 9.95 -2.69 4.27
N LYS A 67 10.34 -3.93 3.94
CA LYS A 67 10.57 -4.97 4.94
C LYS A 67 11.67 -4.59 5.93
N ALA A 68 12.76 -3.99 5.46
CA ALA A 68 13.85 -3.52 6.31
C ALA A 68 13.45 -2.32 7.19
N ALA A 69 12.55 -1.47 6.71
CA ALA A 69 12.01 -0.36 7.49
C ALA A 69 11.11 -0.79 8.65
N GLY A 70 10.57 -2.01 8.60
CA GLY A 70 9.83 -2.62 9.72
C GLY A 70 8.43 -2.06 9.95
N ILE A 71 7.90 -1.23 9.05
CA ILE A 71 6.52 -0.75 9.15
C ILE A 71 5.52 -1.83 8.70
N PRO A 72 4.33 -1.93 9.32
CA PRO A 72 3.27 -2.81 8.85
C PRO A 72 2.97 -2.55 7.36
N THR A 73 2.97 -3.61 6.57
CA THR A 73 2.92 -3.50 5.11
C THR A 73 1.92 -4.50 4.53
N VAL A 74 0.98 -3.99 3.75
CA VAL A 74 0.04 -4.75 2.93
C VAL A 74 0.56 -4.80 1.50
N LEU A 75 0.68 -6.01 0.93
CA LEU A 75 1.21 -6.24 -0.41
C LEU A 75 0.15 -6.90 -1.30
N LEU A 76 -0.18 -6.26 -2.42
CA LEU A 76 -1.28 -6.65 -3.30
C LEU A 76 -0.87 -6.66 -4.77
N GLY A 77 -1.48 -7.57 -5.52
CA GLY A 77 -1.46 -7.53 -6.98
C GLY A 77 -2.28 -6.35 -7.53
N GLY A 78 -1.90 -5.87 -8.72
CA GLY A 78 -2.61 -4.81 -9.43
C GLY A 78 -3.92 -5.26 -10.10
N GLU A 79 -4.19 -6.57 -10.13
CA GLU A 79 -5.42 -7.18 -10.63
C GLU A 79 -6.50 -7.22 -9.53
N SER A 80 -7.73 -7.58 -9.90
CA SER A 80 -8.80 -7.87 -8.92
C SER A 80 -8.68 -9.27 -8.30
N VAL A 81 -7.97 -10.17 -8.98
CA VAL A 81 -7.69 -11.51 -8.48
C VAL A 81 -6.55 -11.45 -7.45
N PRO A 82 -6.68 -12.11 -6.29
CA PRO A 82 -5.61 -12.22 -5.30
C PRO A 82 -4.29 -12.72 -5.88
N ASP A 83 -3.20 -11.97 -5.66
CA ASP A 83 -1.84 -12.45 -5.88
C ASP A 83 -1.34 -13.10 -4.58
N ALA A 84 -1.41 -14.44 -4.53
CA ALA A 84 -1.09 -15.20 -3.33
C ALA A 84 0.36 -15.03 -2.87
N GLU A 85 1.31 -14.80 -3.79
CA GLU A 85 2.72 -14.63 -3.45
C GLU A 85 2.94 -13.29 -2.74
N LEU A 86 2.41 -12.20 -3.32
CA LEU A 86 2.48 -10.88 -2.69
C LEU A 86 1.74 -10.87 -1.34
N MET A 87 0.52 -11.40 -1.30
CA MET A 87 -0.27 -11.39 -0.08
C MET A 87 0.41 -12.16 1.06
N ALA A 88 1.08 -13.27 0.78
CA ALA A 88 1.82 -14.04 1.77
C ALA A 88 3.06 -13.32 2.33
N GLU A 89 3.62 -12.36 1.60
CA GLU A 89 4.76 -11.54 2.04
C GLU A 89 4.34 -10.30 2.85
N SER A 90 3.04 -10.04 2.97
CA SER A 90 2.52 -8.97 3.82
C SER A 90 2.88 -9.21 5.29
N SER A 91 3.14 -8.14 6.04
CA SER A 91 3.48 -8.25 7.47
C SER A 91 2.27 -8.15 8.41
N VAL A 92 1.06 -8.06 7.85
CA VAL A 92 -0.21 -8.02 8.60
C VAL A 92 -1.03 -9.30 8.39
N PRO A 93 -2.04 -9.60 9.24
CA PRO A 93 -2.85 -10.80 9.09
C PRO A 93 -3.52 -10.92 7.72
N ALA A 94 -3.60 -12.14 7.17
CA ALA A 94 -4.14 -12.39 5.83
C ALA A 94 -5.57 -11.85 5.60
N GLY A 95 -6.41 -11.83 6.65
CA GLY A 95 -7.75 -11.22 6.58
C GLY A 95 -7.72 -9.71 6.33
N VAL A 96 -6.74 -9.00 6.89
CA VAL A 96 -6.53 -7.56 6.65
C VAL A 96 -6.09 -7.32 5.21
N VAL A 97 -5.19 -8.16 4.69
CA VAL A 97 -4.72 -8.08 3.31
C VAL A 97 -5.87 -8.30 2.32
N ALA A 98 -6.70 -9.33 2.56
CA ALA A 98 -7.86 -9.63 1.72
C ALA A 98 -8.90 -8.50 1.73
N GLU A 99 -9.14 -7.88 2.89
CA GLU A 99 -10.08 -6.75 2.98
C GLU A 99 -9.52 -5.48 2.31
N ALA A 100 -8.22 -5.21 2.47
CA ALA A 100 -7.56 -4.11 1.79
C ALA A 100 -7.65 -4.22 0.26
N LEU A 101 -7.53 -5.44 -0.28
CA LEU A 101 -7.74 -5.71 -1.71
C LEU A 101 -9.14 -5.28 -2.16
N ARG A 102 -10.18 -5.60 -1.38
CA ARG A 102 -11.57 -5.26 -1.74
C ARG A 102 -11.77 -3.77 -1.90
N TYR A 103 -11.25 -2.95 -0.98
CA TYR A 103 -11.31 -1.49 -1.11
C TYR A 103 -10.62 -0.97 -2.37
N LEU A 104 -9.46 -1.53 -2.73
CA LEU A 104 -8.70 -1.11 -3.92
C LEU A 104 -9.30 -1.63 -5.22
N VAL A 105 -10.02 -2.76 -5.19
CA VAL A 105 -10.79 -3.27 -6.34
C VAL A 105 -12.00 -2.41 -6.63
N GLU A 106 -12.75 -2.02 -5.59
CA GLU A 106 -13.89 -1.10 -5.75
C GLU A 106 -13.42 0.32 -6.10
N GLY A 107 -12.29 0.75 -5.53
CA GLY A 107 -11.62 2.02 -5.85
C GLY A 107 -12.41 3.27 -5.48
N GLY A 108 -11.87 4.44 -5.81
CA GLY A 108 -12.51 5.73 -5.54
C GLY A 108 -12.27 6.31 -4.13
N PRO A 109 -12.39 7.63 -3.97
CA PRO A 109 -11.91 8.36 -2.78
C PRO A 109 -12.60 7.95 -1.48
N ASP A 110 -13.89 7.60 -1.53
CA ASP A 110 -14.63 7.14 -0.36
C ASP A 110 -14.08 5.80 0.14
N ASN A 111 -13.82 4.86 -0.76
CA ASN A 111 -13.22 3.58 -0.42
C ASN A 111 -11.78 3.73 0.09
N LEU A 112 -10.99 4.65 -0.47
CA LEU A 112 -9.64 4.95 0.05
C LEU A 112 -9.72 5.58 1.46
N THR A 113 -10.72 6.42 1.72
CA THR A 113 -10.96 6.94 3.08
C THR A 113 -11.26 5.80 4.07
N GLN A 114 -12.14 4.86 3.68
CA GLN A 114 -12.49 3.72 4.54
C GLN A 114 -11.34 2.73 4.68
N LEU A 115 -10.55 2.51 3.63
CA LEU A 115 -9.33 1.70 3.69
C LEU A 115 -8.38 2.23 4.76
N ALA A 116 -8.10 3.54 4.76
CA ALA A 116 -7.20 4.14 5.74
C ALA A 116 -7.71 3.96 7.18
N ARG A 117 -9.02 4.16 7.40
CA ARG A 117 -9.66 3.95 8.72
C ARG A 117 -9.54 2.48 9.16
N PHE A 118 -9.94 1.56 8.29
CA PHE A 118 -9.87 0.12 8.55
C PHE A 118 -8.45 -0.31 8.93
N LEU A 119 -7.44 0.08 8.15
CA LEU A 119 -6.05 -0.28 8.42
C LEU A 119 -5.56 0.33 9.73
N SER A 120 -5.91 1.58 10.00
CA SER A 120 -5.52 2.24 11.25
C SER A 120 -6.11 1.54 12.47
N ASP A 121 -7.40 1.22 12.42
CA ASP A 121 -8.11 0.60 13.55
C ASP A 121 -7.71 -0.86 13.76
N THR A 122 -7.29 -1.56 12.70
CA THR A 122 -7.02 -3.02 12.75
C THR A 122 -5.55 -3.36 12.92
N VAL A 123 -4.64 -2.46 12.51
CA VAL A 123 -3.20 -2.71 12.49
C VAL A 123 -2.45 -1.92 13.56
N LEU A 124 -2.92 -0.71 13.90
CA LEU A 124 -2.19 0.22 14.78
C LEU A 124 -2.76 0.30 16.21
N LEU A 125 -3.88 -0.37 16.49
CA LEU A 125 -4.52 -0.46 17.80
C LEU A 125 -4.43 -1.89 18.35
#